data_AF-A0A6V7WDJ7-F1
#
_entry.id   AF-A0A6V7WDJ7-F1
#
_cell.length_a   1.000
_cell.length_b   1.000
_cell.length_c   1.000
_cell.angle_alpha   90.00
_cell.angle_beta   90.00
_cell.angle_gamma   90.00
#
_symmetry.space_group_name_H-M   'P 1'
#
loop_
_entity.id
_entity.type
_entity.pdbx_description
1 polymer ?
#
loop_
_entity_poly.entity_id
_entity_poly.type
_entity_poly.pdbx_seq_one_letter_code
_entity_poly.pdbx_strand_id
1 'polypeptide(L)'
;MSFHFDRSDVALPNLAKWFRKQSDEERGHATTLMAYQNTRGGRVILQNVQKPEKDDWGSALEAFEAALALEKFNNQALLELHSLSSQNNDPQMCDFLEDKYLREQVESIEEIGKIITNLKRVGTGLGEFMFDKEFDS
;
A
#
# COMPACT_ATOMS: atom_id res chain seq x y z
N MET A 1 6.59 -5.51 -6.95
CA MET A 1 6.06 -6.72 -6.30
C MET A 1 5.20 -7.56 -7.24
N SER A 2 4.06 -7.07 -7.76
CA SER A 2 3.16 -7.88 -8.64
C SER A 2 3.90 -8.65 -9.75
N PHE A 3 4.67 -7.96 -10.60
CA PHE A 3 5.43 -8.60 -11.69
C PHE A 3 6.58 -9.51 -11.23
N HIS A 4 7.01 -9.43 -9.97
CA HIS A 4 7.98 -10.40 -9.42
C HIS A 4 7.31 -11.75 -9.20
N PHE A 5 6.11 -11.76 -8.61
CA PHE A 5 5.34 -12.99 -8.36
C PHE A 5 4.78 -13.64 -9.63
N ASP A 6 4.62 -12.87 -10.71
CA ASP A 6 4.19 -13.34 -12.03
C ASP A 6 5.31 -14.01 -12.85
N ARG A 7 6.58 -13.88 -12.43
CA ARG A 7 7.69 -14.54 -13.13
C ARG A 7 7.54 -16.06 -13.11
N SER A 8 7.98 -16.73 -14.17
CA SER A 8 7.92 -18.19 -14.28
C SER A 8 8.72 -18.94 -13.22
N ASP A 9 9.73 -18.31 -12.63
CA ASP A 9 10.57 -18.86 -11.57
C ASP A 9 10.08 -18.54 -10.15
N VAL A 10 8.97 -17.81 -10.01
CA VAL A 10 8.29 -17.53 -8.72
C VAL A 10 6.87 -18.12 -8.73
N ALA A 11 6.07 -17.79 -9.74
CA ALA A 11 4.77 -18.41 -10.07
C ALA A 11 3.73 -18.44 -8.93
N LEU A 12 3.50 -17.30 -8.28
CA LEU A 12 2.47 -17.09 -7.24
C LEU A 12 1.40 -16.10 -7.75
N PRO A 13 0.46 -16.56 -8.61
CA PRO A 13 -0.42 -15.68 -9.37
C PRO A 13 -1.45 -14.90 -8.53
N ASN A 14 -1.90 -15.45 -7.40
CA ASN A 14 -2.89 -14.76 -6.57
C ASN A 14 -2.22 -13.63 -5.76
N LEU A 15 -0.99 -13.84 -5.31
CA LEU A 15 -0.17 -12.76 -4.75
C LEU A 15 0.14 -11.69 -5.80
N ALA A 16 0.47 -12.09 -7.03
CA ALA A 16 0.69 -11.15 -8.12
C ALA A 16 -0.56 -10.29 -8.39
N LYS A 17 -1.76 -10.91 -8.39
CA LYS A 17 -3.05 -10.24 -8.54
C LYS A 17 -3.32 -9.25 -7.40
N TRP A 18 -3.12 -9.65 -6.15
CA TRP A 18 -3.34 -8.78 -4.99
C TRP A 18 -2.42 -7.55 -5.02
N PHE A 19 -1.11 -7.73 -5.24
CA PHE A 19 -0.20 -6.59 -5.38
C PHE A 19 -0.53 -5.69 -6.57
N ARG A 20 -1.13 -6.24 -7.64
CA ARG A 20 -1.60 -5.44 -8.76
C ARG A 20 -2.79 -4.58 -8.35
N LYS A 21 -3.77 -5.17 -7.65
CA LYS A 21 -4.94 -4.47 -7.11
C LYS A 21 -4.52 -3.31 -6.19
N GLN A 22 -3.61 -3.56 -5.26
CA GLN A 22 -3.05 -2.51 -4.39
C GLN A 22 -2.37 -1.39 -5.18
N SER A 23 -1.58 -1.73 -6.22
CA SER A 23 -0.98 -0.71 -7.09
C SER A 23 -2.01 0.12 -7.86
N ASP A 24 -3.16 -0.45 -8.19
CA ASP A 24 -4.25 0.26 -8.87
C ASP A 24 -5.05 1.14 -7.87
N GLU A 25 -5.25 0.67 -6.64
CA GLU A 25 -5.83 1.43 -5.52
C GLU A 25 -4.99 2.65 -5.15
N GLU A 26 -3.67 2.49 -4.97
CA GLU A 26 -2.74 3.60 -4.69
C GLU A 26 -2.70 4.66 -5.79
N ARG A 27 -2.88 4.25 -7.06
CA ARG A 27 -3.03 5.20 -8.17
C ARG A 27 -4.34 6.00 -8.03
N GLY A 28 -5.40 5.36 -7.53
CA GLY A 28 -6.65 6.01 -7.14
C GLY A 28 -6.42 7.04 -6.04
N HIS A 29 -5.74 6.68 -4.96
CA HIS A 29 -5.36 7.59 -3.86
C HIS A 29 -4.62 8.83 -4.36
N ALA A 30 -3.58 8.64 -5.19
CA ALA A 30 -2.84 9.75 -5.78
C ALA A 30 -3.74 10.68 -6.62
N THR A 31 -4.67 10.11 -7.39
CA THR A 31 -5.61 10.88 -8.23
C THR A 31 -6.60 11.68 -7.38
N THR A 32 -7.09 11.09 -6.28
CA THR A 32 -7.99 11.75 -5.33
C THR A 32 -7.31 12.97 -4.68
N LEU A 33 -6.03 12.88 -4.30
CA LEU A 33 -5.25 14.03 -3.83
C LEU A 33 -5.12 15.14 -4.89
N MET A 34 -4.82 14.78 -6.14
CA MET A 34 -4.72 15.75 -7.23
C MET A 34 -6.07 16.47 -7.49
N ALA A 35 -7.17 15.73 -7.46
CA ALA A 35 -8.52 16.28 -7.62
C ALA A 35 -8.88 17.21 -6.46
N TYR A 36 -8.54 16.82 -5.23
CA TYR A 36 -8.75 17.64 -4.05
C TYR A 36 -7.94 18.94 -4.09
N GLN A 37 -6.66 18.87 -4.50
CA GLN A 37 -5.82 20.05 -4.69
C GLN A 37 -6.45 21.05 -5.65
N ASN A 38 -7.00 20.59 -6.78
CA ASN A 38 -7.71 21.45 -7.73
C ASN A 38 -9.02 22.00 -7.14
N THR A 39 -9.77 21.19 -6.39
CA THR A 39 -11.01 21.61 -5.71
C THR A 39 -10.78 22.80 -4.77
N ARG A 40 -9.63 22.82 -4.09
CA ARG A 40 -9.22 23.91 -3.19
C ARG A 40 -8.61 25.12 -3.91
N GLY A 41 -8.56 25.12 -5.25
CA GLY A 41 -7.93 26.16 -6.05
C GLY A 41 -6.39 26.12 -6.03
N GLY A 42 -5.81 25.02 -5.52
CA GLY A 42 -4.38 24.77 -5.53
C GLY A 42 -3.86 24.39 -6.91
N ARG A 43 -2.54 24.22 -7.00
CA ARG A 43 -1.87 23.79 -8.23
C ARG A 43 -1.09 22.51 -7.97
N VAL A 44 -1.27 21.52 -8.85
CA VAL A 44 -0.47 20.28 -8.84
C VAL A 44 0.89 20.55 -9.48
N ILE A 45 1.96 20.20 -8.76
CA ILE A 45 3.34 20.27 -9.26
C ILE A 45 3.95 18.88 -9.14
N LEU A 46 4.02 18.15 -10.25
CA LEU A 46 4.52 16.77 -10.29
C LEU A 46 6.05 16.73 -10.16
N GLN A 47 6.54 15.67 -9.50
CA GLN A 47 7.96 15.35 -9.35
C GLN A 47 8.25 13.96 -9.91
N ASN A 48 9.53 13.62 -10.04
CA ASN A 48 9.95 12.30 -10.49
C ASN A 48 9.58 11.23 -9.45
N VAL A 49 8.87 10.19 -9.87
CA VAL A 49 8.61 9.00 -9.06
C VAL A 49 9.88 8.14 -9.06
N GLN A 50 10.45 7.90 -7.88
CA GLN A 50 11.62 7.05 -7.75
C GLN A 50 11.26 5.59 -8.02
N LYS A 51 12.22 4.83 -8.58
CA LYS A 51 12.05 3.38 -8.71
C LYS A 51 11.96 2.74 -7.30
N PRO A 52 11.36 1.55 -7.17
CA PRO A 52 11.40 0.81 -5.92
C PRO A 52 12.84 0.53 -5.45
N GLU A 53 13.01 0.37 -4.13
CA GLU A 53 14.33 0.09 -3.52
C GLU A 53 14.95 -1.25 -3.98
N LYS A 54 14.11 -2.19 -4.40
CA LYS A 54 14.49 -3.55 -4.80
C LYS A 54 13.77 -3.96 -6.07
N ASP A 55 14.51 -4.68 -6.92
CA ASP A 55 13.98 -5.26 -8.15
C ASP A 55 13.52 -6.72 -7.92
N ASP A 56 14.15 -7.44 -6.98
CA ASP A 56 13.77 -8.77 -6.52
C ASP A 56 13.24 -8.72 -5.07
N TRP A 57 12.10 -9.35 -4.83
CA TRP A 57 11.39 -9.29 -3.55
C TRP A 57 11.54 -10.55 -2.70
N GLY A 58 12.30 -11.55 -3.18
CA GLY A 58 12.49 -12.82 -2.49
C GLY A 58 11.17 -13.56 -2.29
N SER A 59 10.89 -13.92 -1.04
CA SER A 59 9.68 -14.62 -0.61
C SER A 59 8.46 -13.71 -0.47
N ALA A 60 7.26 -14.29 -0.45
CA ALA A 60 6.01 -13.62 -0.11
C ALA A 60 6.13 -12.91 1.25
N LEU A 61 6.74 -13.56 2.24
CA LEU A 61 6.92 -12.96 3.56
C LEU A 61 7.72 -11.64 3.47
N GLU A 62 8.85 -11.65 2.77
CA GLU A 62 9.69 -10.45 2.60
C GLU A 62 8.97 -9.35 1.81
N ALA A 63 8.21 -9.71 0.77
CA ALA A 63 7.42 -8.76 0.01
C ALA A 63 6.32 -8.10 0.86
N PHE A 64 5.58 -8.87 1.67
CA PHE A 64 4.56 -8.32 2.55
C PHE A 64 5.15 -7.52 3.72
N GLU A 65 6.31 -7.90 4.25
CA GLU A 65 7.01 -7.08 5.24
C GLU A 65 7.45 -5.74 4.66
N ALA A 66 7.92 -5.72 3.40
CA ALA A 66 8.22 -4.47 2.69
C ALA A 66 6.94 -3.65 2.40
N ALA A 67 5.84 -4.30 2.02
CA ALA A 67 4.55 -3.63 1.82
C ALA A 67 4.03 -3.00 3.13
N LEU A 68 4.10 -3.73 4.25
CA LEU A 68 3.73 -3.20 5.57
C LEU A 68 4.56 -1.97 5.96
N ALA A 69 5.87 -2.00 5.66
CA ALA A 69 6.75 -0.88 5.93
C ALA A 69 6.36 0.35 5.09
N LEU A 70 6.03 0.15 3.81
CA LEU A 70 5.56 1.20 2.92
C LEU A 70 4.22 1.79 3.39
N GLU A 71 3.25 0.95 3.77
CA GLU A 71 1.95 1.42 4.28
C GLU A 71 2.09 2.23 5.57
N LYS A 72 2.97 1.82 6.48
CA LYS A 72 3.27 2.59 7.69
C LYS A 72 3.95 3.92 7.38
N PHE A 73 4.83 3.94 6.38
CA PHE A 73 5.46 5.17 5.91
C PHE A 73 4.43 6.14 5.32
N ASN A 74 3.54 5.66 4.45
CA ASN A 74 2.47 6.46 3.88
C ASN A 74 1.51 6.99 4.95
N ASN A 75 1.11 6.14 5.90
CA ASN A 75 0.28 6.54 7.03
C ASN A 75 0.95 7.62 7.89
N GLN A 76 2.25 7.50 8.15
CA GLN A 76 3.00 8.52 8.89
C GLN A 76 3.01 9.87 8.15
N ALA A 77 3.23 9.87 6.83
CA ALA A 77 3.16 11.08 6.01
C ALA A 77 1.76 11.73 6.04
N LEU A 78 0.69 10.92 6.04
CA LEU A 78 -0.69 11.41 6.17
C LEU A 78 -0.97 12.01 7.54
N LEU A 79 -0.46 11.41 8.62
CA LEU A 79 -0.58 11.94 9.98
C LEU A 79 0.16 13.28 10.14
N GLU A 80 1.34 13.41 9.52
CA GLU A 80 2.09 14.67 9.50
C GLU A 80 1.35 15.75 8.71
N LEU A 81 0.76 15.38 7.56
CA LEU A 81 -0.07 16.30 6.76
C LEU A 81 -1.34 16.72 7.50
N HIS A 82 -1.97 15.81 8.24
CA HIS A 82 -3.12 16.10 9.09
C HIS A 82 -2.75 17.04 10.24
N SER A 83 -1.61 16.79 10.90
CA SER A 83 -1.08 17.67 11.95
C SER A 83 -0.82 19.08 11.40
N LEU A 84 -0.20 19.18 10.23
CA LEU A 84 0.04 20.47 9.56
C LEU A 84 -1.27 21.18 9.23
N SER A 85 -2.27 20.44 8.73
CA SER A 85 -3.60 20.98 8.42
C SER A 85 -4.28 21.54 9.67
N SER A 86 -4.19 20.81 10.78
CA SER A 86 -4.71 21.22 12.09
C SER A 86 -4.00 22.48 12.61
N GLN A 87 -2.67 22.54 12.51
CA GLN A 87 -1.88 23.71 12.93
C GLN A 87 -2.23 24.97 12.12
N ASN A 88 -2.63 24.80 10.86
CA ASN A 88 -3.07 25.90 9.98
C ASN A 88 -4.58 26.17 10.06
N ASN A 89 -5.30 25.53 10.98
CA ASN A 89 -6.76 25.65 11.11
C ASN A 89 -7.52 25.34 9.81
N ASP A 90 -7.12 24.28 9.09
CA ASP A 90 -7.84 23.78 7.92
C ASP A 90 -8.68 22.53 8.28
N PRO A 91 -9.88 22.71 8.86
CA PRO A 91 -10.71 21.59 9.30
C PRO A 91 -11.20 20.74 8.13
N GLN A 92 -11.33 21.31 6.93
CA GLN A 92 -11.84 20.59 5.78
C GLN A 92 -10.77 19.70 5.15
N MET A 93 -9.48 20.04 5.26
CA MET A 93 -8.38 19.13 4.94
C MET A 93 -8.25 18.02 5.98
N CYS A 94 -8.40 18.32 7.26
CA CYS A 94 -8.42 17.28 8.30
C CYS A 94 -9.53 16.25 8.05
N ASP A 95 -10.78 16.71 7.85
CA ASP A 95 -11.93 15.85 7.54
C ASP A 95 -11.71 15.01 6.26
N PHE A 96 -11.17 15.61 5.20
CA PHE A 96 -10.85 14.91 3.97
C PHE A 96 -9.82 13.78 4.17
N LEU A 97 -8.75 14.04 4.94
CA LEU A 97 -7.74 13.02 5.26
C LEU A 97 -8.31 11.90 6.13
N GLU A 98 -9.14 12.25 7.10
CA GLU A 98 -9.80 11.29 8.00
C GLU A 98 -10.77 10.36 7.25
N ASP A 99 -11.60 10.92 6.36
CA ASP A 99 -12.60 10.16 5.60
C ASP A 99 -11.97 9.30 4.49
N LYS A 100 -11.01 9.86 3.74
CA LYS A 100 -10.50 9.23 2.51
C LYS A 100 -9.24 8.39 2.67
N TYR A 101 -8.48 8.54 3.76
CA TYR A 101 -7.17 7.89 3.86
C TYR A 101 -6.91 7.26 5.23
N LEU A 102 -7.04 8.00 6.33
CA LEU A 102 -6.56 7.51 7.64
C LEU A 102 -7.28 6.25 8.12
N ARG A 103 -8.58 6.10 7.82
CA ARG A 103 -9.31 4.86 8.10
C ARG A 103 -8.78 3.69 7.27
N GLU A 104 -8.67 3.89 5.97
CA GLU A 104 -8.23 2.86 5.02
C GLU A 104 -6.79 2.40 5.32
N GLN A 105 -5.88 3.33 5.68
CA GLN A 105 -4.52 2.98 6.08
C GLN A 105 -4.49 2.03 7.28
N VAL A 106 -5.31 2.27 8.31
CA VAL A 106 -5.34 1.42 9.51
C VAL A 106 -5.86 0.02 9.16
N GLU A 107 -6.89 -0.07 8.31
CA GLU A 107 -7.46 -1.33 7.83
C GLU A 107 -6.44 -2.11 6.98
N SER A 108 -5.75 -1.45 6.05
CA SER A 108 -4.70 -2.04 5.21
C SER A 108 -3.50 -2.55 6.03
N ILE A 109 -3.02 -1.75 7.00
CA ILE A 109 -1.94 -2.16 7.92
C ILE A 109 -2.34 -3.41 8.71
N GLU A 110 -3.60 -3.50 9.15
CA GLU A 110 -4.12 -4.67 9.88
C GLU A 110 -4.23 -5.91 8.98
N GLU A 111 -4.76 -5.75 7.75
CA GLU A 111 -4.84 -6.82 6.76
C GLU A 111 -3.45 -7.40 6.45
N ILE A 112 -2.49 -6.55 6.11
CA ILE A 112 -1.12 -6.98 5.82
C ILE A 112 -0.48 -7.64 7.05
N GLY A 113 -0.74 -7.12 8.25
CA GLY A 113 -0.28 -7.73 9.51
C GLY A 113 -0.80 -9.17 9.72
N LYS A 114 -2.07 -9.42 9.39
CA LYS A 114 -2.67 -10.76 9.41
C LYS A 114 -2.05 -11.68 8.36
N ILE A 115 -1.79 -11.16 7.15
CA ILE A 115 -1.13 -11.91 6.07
C ILE A 115 0.26 -12.35 6.50
N ILE A 116 1.09 -11.42 6.99
CA ILE A 116 2.45 -11.71 7.49
C ILE A 116 2.41 -12.78 8.59
N THR A 117 1.46 -12.68 9.52
CA THR A 117 1.31 -13.65 10.61
C THR A 117 1.05 -15.06 10.08
N ASN A 118 0.20 -15.20 9.07
CA ASN A 118 -0.08 -16.49 8.44
C ASN A 118 1.10 -17.00 7.60
N LEU A 119 1.77 -16.13 6.83
CA LEU A 119 2.97 -16.48 6.08
C LEU A 119 4.10 -17.02 6.99
N LYS A 120 4.31 -16.39 8.16
CA LYS A 120 5.24 -16.90 9.19
C LYS A 120 4.85 -18.28 9.72
N ARG A 121 3.54 -18.57 9.80
CA ARG A 121 3.03 -19.85 10.31
C ARG A 121 3.16 -20.98 9.27
N VAL A 122 2.87 -20.70 8.00
CA VAL A 122 2.92 -21.72 6.93
C VAL A 122 4.36 -21.99 6.46
N GLY A 123 5.25 -20.99 6.56
CA GLY A 123 6.62 -21.09 6.10
C GLY A 123 6.76 -21.10 4.57
N THR A 124 8.00 -21.24 4.08
CA THR A 124 8.34 -21.18 2.66
C THR A 124 8.07 -22.51 1.93
N GLY A 125 8.11 -22.49 0.60
CA GLY A 125 7.98 -23.70 -0.23
C GLY A 125 6.52 -24.16 -0.30
N LEU A 126 6.20 -25.33 0.25
CA LEU A 126 4.82 -25.85 0.20
C LEU A 126 3.83 -24.93 0.93
N GLY A 127 4.23 -24.34 2.05
CA GLY A 127 3.35 -23.45 2.83
C GLY A 127 2.94 -22.20 2.07
N GLU A 128 3.92 -21.53 1.47
CA GLU A 128 3.72 -20.35 0.61
C GLU A 128 2.93 -20.68 -0.65
N PHE A 129 3.17 -21.83 -1.27
CA PHE A 129 2.38 -22.31 -2.39
C PHE A 129 0.91 -22.53 -2.01
N MET A 130 0.65 -23.21 -0.88
CA MET A 130 -0.72 -23.42 -0.39
C MET A 130 -1.37 -22.10 0.02
N PHE A 131 -0.61 -21.19 0.62
CA PHE A 131 -1.08 -19.85 0.95
C PHE A 131 -1.57 -19.15 -0.32
N ASP A 132 -0.75 -19.05 -1.37
CA ASP A 132 -1.17 -18.43 -2.64
C ASP A 132 -2.44 -19.08 -3.21
N LYS A 133 -2.60 -20.40 -3.14
CA LYS A 133 -3.80 -21.08 -3.65
C LYS A 133 -5.08 -20.72 -2.90
N GLU A 134 -5.01 -20.59 -1.59
CA GLU A 134 -6.15 -20.22 -0.73
C GLU A 134 -6.31 -18.70 -0.60
N PHE A 135 -5.34 -17.93 -1.10
CA PHE A 135 -5.36 -16.47 -1.05
C PHE A 135 -6.35 -15.93 -2.07
N ASP A 136 -7.61 -15.81 -1.64
CA ASP A 136 -8.66 -15.17 -2.42
C ASP A 136 -8.60 -13.64 -2.22
N SER A 137 -8.54 -12.90 -3.32
CA SER A 137 -8.29 -11.44 -3.38
C SER A 137 -9.33 -10.70 -4.22
#